data_AF-A0A5S4UNG2-F1
#
_entry.id   AF-A0A5S4UNG2-F1
#
_cell.length_a   1.000
_cell.length_b   1.000
_cell.length_c   1.000
_cell.angle_alpha   90.00
_cell.angle_beta   90.00
_cell.angle_gamma   90.00
#
_symmetry.space_group_name_H-M   'P 1'
#
loop_
_entity.id
_entity.type
_entity.pdbx_description
1 polymer ?
#
loop_
_entity_poly.entity_id
_entity_poly.type
_entity_poly.pdbx_seq_one_letter_code
_entity_poly.pdbx_strand_id
1 'polypeptide(L)'
;MGSDVVTVEMNSTCFELPYGENLLESLLNQGAFVRHGCRAGVCGACRLYDQQNCDSILSCQTSVMSDMSLTTQTPSASSVFTVLSKRTLSDSVVELTLLGPSDESFGDRVSVSFSVEDESVFTDCMALNQAGSPLVVLIQKAVLSALAWQQVLLLTENASINVTLSSGVRKGRLLFEMDVAESPVVVISSSSNGVFESYWRDALVDCSVQYLGCFSLLSNDKPNQPKPSVSLTDDAFIAFLSDALANAGSGVLQIIYHGQKISAKDWEQSLRPLRIRMNQLHFVR
;
A
#
# COMPACT_ATOMS: atom_id res chain seq x y z
N MET A 1 -46.95 6.67 -2.85
CA MET A 1 -46.23 5.75 -3.75
C MET A 1 -45.15 5.12 -2.92
N GLY A 2 -45.15 3.80 -2.75
CA GLY A 2 -44.11 3.13 -1.96
C GLY A 2 -42.78 3.29 -2.70
N SER A 3 -41.76 3.81 -2.04
CA SER A 3 -40.40 3.71 -2.54
C SER A 3 -40.04 2.24 -2.54
N ASP A 4 -39.77 1.66 -3.71
CA ASP A 4 -39.21 0.32 -3.76
C ASP A 4 -37.91 0.33 -2.96
N VAL A 5 -37.81 -0.57 -1.99
CA VAL A 5 -36.61 -0.72 -1.14
C VAL A 5 -35.87 -1.99 -1.53
N VAL A 6 -34.57 -1.91 -1.43
CA VAL A 6 -33.61 -2.95 -1.80
C VAL A 6 -32.78 -3.28 -0.58
N THR A 7 -32.49 -4.56 -0.37
CA THR A 7 -31.70 -4.99 0.78
C THR A 7 -30.23 -5.01 0.40
N VAL A 8 -29.43 -4.17 1.05
CA VAL A 8 -27.97 -4.17 0.93
C VAL A 8 -27.39 -4.69 2.24
N GLU A 9 -26.73 -5.84 2.20
CA GLU A 9 -25.92 -6.34 3.31
C GLU A 9 -24.53 -5.68 3.23
N MET A 10 -24.05 -5.09 4.32
CA MET A 10 -22.69 -4.58 4.42
C MET A 10 -22.04 -4.99 5.75
N ASN A 11 -20.91 -5.70 5.69
CA ASN A 11 -20.20 -6.21 6.87
C ASN A 11 -21.15 -6.93 7.85
N SER A 12 -21.97 -7.85 7.34
CA SER A 12 -22.97 -8.62 8.10
C SER A 12 -24.10 -7.79 8.73
N THR A 13 -24.30 -6.55 8.28
CA THR A 13 -25.42 -5.69 8.69
C THR A 13 -26.30 -5.40 7.48
N CYS A 14 -27.60 -5.66 7.59
CA CYS A 14 -28.55 -5.40 6.50
C CYS A 14 -29.11 -3.98 6.57
N PHE A 15 -29.19 -3.32 5.42
CA PHE A 15 -29.75 -1.99 5.24
C PHE A 15 -30.85 -2.03 4.18
N GLU A 16 -32.02 -1.47 4.49
CA GLU A 16 -33.08 -1.24 3.49
C GLU A 16 -32.88 0.14 2.86
N LEU A 17 -32.47 0.14 1.60
CA LEU A 17 -32.10 1.35 0.86
C LEU A 17 -33.13 1.63 -0.24
N PRO A 18 -33.48 2.90 -0.52
CA PRO A 18 -34.41 3.21 -1.61
C PRO A 18 -33.78 2.88 -2.97
N TYR A 19 -34.55 2.23 -3.83
CA TYR A 19 -34.18 1.91 -5.20
C TYR A 19 -33.91 3.20 -6.01
N GLY A 20 -32.87 3.17 -6.84
CA GLY A 20 -32.44 4.26 -7.72
C GLY A 20 -31.63 5.36 -7.04
N GLU A 21 -31.56 5.38 -5.71
CA GLU A 21 -30.80 6.39 -4.96
C GLU A 21 -29.29 6.09 -4.96
N ASN A 22 -28.49 7.10 -4.61
CA ASN A 22 -27.04 6.95 -4.48
C ASN A 22 -26.67 6.05 -3.30
N LEU A 23 -25.91 4.99 -3.57
CA LEU A 23 -25.53 3.98 -2.58
C LEU A 23 -24.81 4.57 -1.36
N LEU A 24 -23.85 5.48 -1.56
CA LEU A 24 -23.13 6.10 -0.44
C LEU A 24 -24.07 6.93 0.44
N GLU A 25 -24.91 7.77 -0.16
CA GLU A 25 -25.82 8.63 0.61
C GLU A 25 -26.87 7.80 1.36
N SER A 26 -27.45 6.79 0.71
CA SER A 26 -28.41 5.90 1.35
C SER A 26 -27.80 5.12 2.53
N LEU A 27 -26.58 4.59 2.37
CA LEU A 27 -25.86 3.90 3.45
C LEU A 27 -25.55 4.83 4.63
N LEU A 28 -25.03 6.04 4.37
CA LEU A 28 -24.73 7.01 5.42
C LEU A 28 -25.99 7.47 6.16
N ASN A 29 -27.10 7.66 5.45
CA ASN A 29 -28.39 8.04 6.05
C ASN A 29 -28.95 6.96 6.98
N GLN A 30 -28.66 5.69 6.71
CA GLN A 30 -28.99 4.56 7.58
C GLN A 30 -27.94 4.30 8.68
N GLY A 31 -26.96 5.20 8.84
CA GLY A 31 -25.93 5.11 9.89
C GLY A 31 -24.79 4.14 9.59
N ALA A 32 -24.67 3.64 8.36
CA ALA A 32 -23.59 2.75 7.97
C ALA A 32 -22.25 3.48 7.94
N PHE A 33 -21.19 2.84 8.45
CA PHE A 33 -19.85 3.42 8.39
C PHE A 33 -19.18 3.12 7.05
N VAL A 34 -19.21 4.09 6.14
CA VAL A 34 -18.51 4.04 4.85
C VAL A 34 -17.47 5.15 4.80
N ARG A 35 -16.20 4.78 4.62
CA ARG A 35 -15.12 5.75 4.40
C ARG A 35 -15.45 6.57 3.15
N HIS A 36 -15.25 7.88 3.18
CA HIS A 36 -15.50 8.73 2.02
C HIS A 36 -14.70 10.03 2.14
N GLY A 37 -14.56 10.73 1.02
CA GLY A 37 -13.86 12.02 0.96
C GLY A 37 -14.46 12.92 -0.10
N CYS A 38 -14.07 12.72 -1.37
CA CYS A 38 -14.45 13.63 -2.46
C CYS A 38 -15.91 13.54 -2.94
N ARG A 39 -16.58 12.40 -2.71
CA ARG A 39 -17.92 12.07 -3.26
C ARG A 39 -18.05 12.18 -4.80
N ALA A 40 -16.94 12.33 -5.51
CA ALA A 40 -16.87 12.50 -6.97
C ALA A 40 -16.18 11.32 -7.68
N GLY A 41 -16.00 10.18 -6.99
CA GLY A 41 -15.32 9.01 -7.53
C GLY A 41 -13.79 9.08 -7.62
N VAL A 42 -13.19 10.26 -7.42
CA VAL A 42 -11.74 10.48 -7.62
C VAL A 42 -10.88 9.86 -6.51
N CYS A 43 -11.23 10.09 -5.24
CA CYS A 43 -10.35 9.73 -4.13
C CYS A 43 -10.35 8.25 -3.75
N GLY A 44 -11.24 7.43 -4.33
CA GLY A 44 -11.36 5.99 -4.05
C GLY A 44 -11.76 5.60 -2.62
N ALA A 45 -11.89 6.55 -1.69
CA ALA A 45 -12.13 6.26 -0.26
C ALA A 45 -13.44 5.52 0.00
N CYS A 46 -14.44 5.71 -0.86
CA CYS A 46 -15.77 5.09 -0.78
C CYS A 46 -15.85 3.72 -1.47
N ARG A 47 -14.71 3.05 -1.67
CA ARG A 47 -14.70 1.74 -2.30
C ARG A 47 -15.31 0.69 -1.38
N LEU A 48 -16.27 -0.05 -1.92
CA LEU A 48 -16.86 -1.25 -1.33
C LEU A 48 -16.58 -2.41 -2.29
N TYR A 49 -16.59 -3.63 -1.76
CA TYR A 49 -16.36 -4.84 -2.53
C TYR A 49 -17.60 -5.71 -2.51
N ASP A 50 -18.06 -6.11 -3.69
CA ASP A 50 -19.14 -7.05 -3.87
C ASP A 50 -18.64 -8.47 -3.57
N GLN A 51 -19.23 -9.08 -2.54
CA GLN A 51 -18.87 -10.40 -2.04
C GLN A 51 -19.31 -11.53 -2.98
N GLN A 52 -20.28 -11.29 -3.86
CA GLN A 52 -20.82 -12.29 -4.79
C GLN A 52 -20.09 -12.23 -6.14
N ASN A 53 -19.87 -11.02 -6.66
CA ASN A 53 -19.35 -10.84 -8.02
C ASN A 53 -17.83 -10.61 -8.07
N CYS A 54 -17.16 -10.52 -6.91
CA CYS A 54 -15.74 -10.19 -6.81
C CYS A 54 -15.36 -8.85 -7.48
N ASP A 55 -16.31 -7.92 -7.54
CA ASP A 55 -16.12 -6.59 -8.11
C ASP A 55 -15.92 -5.55 -7.02
N SER A 56 -15.27 -4.44 -7.38
CA SER A 56 -15.16 -3.28 -6.50
C SER A 56 -15.95 -2.10 -7.06
N ILE A 57 -16.76 -1.49 -6.21
CA ILE A 57 -17.65 -0.38 -6.57
C ILE A 57 -17.27 0.86 -5.78
N LEU A 58 -17.43 2.02 -6.39
CA LEU A 58 -17.31 3.31 -5.71
C LEU A 58 -18.71 3.71 -5.27
N SER A 59 -19.05 3.55 -3.99
CA SER A 59 -20.44 3.77 -3.53
C SER A 59 -20.97 5.18 -3.83
N CYS A 60 -20.10 6.19 -3.93
CA CYS A 60 -20.52 7.55 -4.33
C CYS A 60 -20.90 7.69 -5.81
N GLN A 61 -20.56 6.73 -6.67
CA GLN A 61 -20.86 6.71 -8.10
C GLN A 61 -21.81 5.57 -8.48
N THR A 62 -22.32 4.82 -7.51
CA THR A 62 -23.19 3.66 -7.73
C THR A 62 -24.60 3.98 -7.25
N SER A 63 -25.60 3.61 -8.05
CA SER A 63 -27.02 3.69 -7.66
C SER A 63 -27.50 2.33 -7.13
N VAL A 64 -28.45 2.32 -6.21
CA VAL A 64 -29.05 1.11 -5.64
C VAL A 64 -30.03 0.51 -6.65
N MET A 65 -29.65 -0.58 -7.33
CA MET A 65 -30.46 -1.17 -8.40
C MET A 65 -30.93 -2.61 -8.12
N SER A 66 -30.31 -3.30 -7.17
CA SER A 66 -30.60 -4.68 -6.81
C SER A 66 -30.03 -4.96 -5.44
N ASP A 67 -30.43 -6.08 -4.83
CA ASP A 67 -29.82 -6.53 -3.59
C ASP A 67 -28.31 -6.72 -3.80
N MET A 68 -27.52 -6.35 -2.80
CA MET A 68 -26.06 -6.42 -2.84
C MET A 68 -25.52 -6.96 -1.51
N SER A 69 -24.44 -7.75 -1.58
CA SER A 69 -23.67 -8.16 -0.41
C SER A 69 -22.29 -7.52 -0.52
N LEU A 70 -22.05 -6.52 0.32
CA LEU A 70 -20.91 -5.61 0.24
C LEU A 70 -20.01 -5.74 1.47
N THR A 71 -18.74 -5.44 1.29
CA THR A 71 -17.82 -5.29 2.41
C THR A 71 -16.90 -4.10 2.22
N THR A 72 -16.49 -3.50 3.34
CA THR A 72 -15.41 -2.51 3.35
C THR A 72 -14.03 -3.16 3.37
N GLN A 73 -13.96 -4.47 3.60
CA GLN A 73 -12.71 -5.23 3.64
C GLN A 73 -12.37 -5.69 2.23
N THR A 74 -11.13 -5.51 1.80
CA THR A 74 -10.67 -6.07 0.52
C THR A 74 -10.80 -7.60 0.59
N PRO A 75 -11.56 -8.24 -0.33
CA PRO A 75 -11.65 -9.68 -0.38
C PRO A 75 -10.25 -10.26 -0.50
N SER A 76 -10.01 -11.36 0.21
CA SER A 76 -8.70 -12.01 0.16
C SER A 76 -8.85 -13.51 0.19
N ALA A 77 -7.88 -14.20 -0.40
CA ALA A 77 -7.83 -15.65 -0.46
C ALA A 77 -6.45 -16.12 0.00
N SER A 78 -6.44 -17.11 0.89
CA SER A 78 -5.21 -17.77 1.31
C SER A 78 -4.86 -18.92 0.38
N SER A 79 -3.57 -19.07 0.08
CA SER A 79 -3.02 -20.14 -0.74
C SER A 79 -1.66 -20.56 -0.22
N VAL A 80 -1.28 -21.81 -0.47
CA VAL A 80 0.03 -22.34 -0.09
C VAL A 80 1.04 -21.98 -1.18
N PHE A 81 2.15 -21.39 -0.76
CA PHE A 81 3.31 -21.09 -1.59
C PHE A 81 4.50 -21.94 -1.16
N THR A 82 5.41 -22.17 -2.10
CA THR A 82 6.70 -22.83 -1.85
C THR A 82 7.80 -21.78 -1.82
N VAL A 83 8.65 -21.80 -0.80
CA VAL A 83 9.83 -20.92 -0.73
C VAL A 83 10.84 -21.37 -1.79
N LEU A 84 11.06 -20.56 -2.82
CA LEU A 84 12.10 -20.82 -3.82
C LEU A 84 13.48 -20.41 -3.32
N SER A 85 13.58 -19.24 -2.69
CA SER A 85 14.83 -18.74 -2.13
C SER A 85 14.57 -17.82 -0.94
N LYS A 86 15.55 -17.80 -0.03
CA LYS A 86 15.59 -16.90 1.12
C LYS A 86 16.94 -16.20 1.15
N ARG A 87 16.92 -14.86 1.14
CA ARG A 87 18.15 -14.04 1.20
C ARG A 87 18.10 -13.10 2.38
N THR A 88 19.08 -13.21 3.28
CA THR A 88 19.24 -12.25 4.39
C THR A 88 19.89 -10.98 3.85
N LEU A 89 19.16 -9.87 3.88
CA LEU A 89 19.67 -8.57 3.43
C LEU A 89 20.36 -7.81 4.59
N SER A 90 19.89 -8.03 5.82
CA SER A 90 20.48 -7.50 7.05
C SER A 90 20.02 -8.33 8.26
N ASP A 91 20.51 -8.00 9.46
CA ASP A 91 20.08 -8.63 10.71
C ASP A 91 18.58 -8.43 11.04
N SER A 92 17.92 -7.51 10.33
CA SER A 92 16.52 -7.14 10.54
C SER A 92 15.63 -7.32 9.32
N VAL A 93 16.17 -7.79 8.17
CA VAL A 93 15.41 -7.93 6.92
C VAL A 93 15.79 -9.19 6.17
N VAL A 94 14.78 -9.98 5.81
CA VAL A 94 14.89 -11.17 4.96
C VAL A 94 14.02 -11.00 3.72
N GLU A 95 14.58 -11.28 2.56
CA GLU A 95 13.83 -11.42 1.30
C GLU A 95 13.41 -12.87 1.10
N LEU A 96 12.16 -13.06 0.69
CA LEU A 96 11.62 -14.34 0.28
C LEU A 96 11.16 -14.26 -1.18
N THR A 97 11.53 -15.27 -1.96
CA THR A 97 10.95 -15.53 -3.28
C THR A 97 10.07 -16.76 -3.18
N LEU A 98 8.81 -16.64 -3.58
CA LEU A 98 7.76 -17.61 -3.34
C LEU A 98 7.10 -18.04 -4.65
N LEU A 99 6.94 -19.35 -4.83
CA LEU A 99 6.22 -19.95 -5.95
C LEU A 99 4.81 -20.36 -5.51
N GLY A 100 3.80 -19.87 -6.21
CA GLY A 100 2.41 -20.22 -5.96
C GLY A 100 1.48 -19.51 -6.93
N PRO A 101 0.16 -19.68 -6.77
CA PRO A 101 -0.84 -19.03 -7.62
C PRO A 101 -0.91 -17.53 -7.28
N SER A 102 -0.10 -16.71 -7.94
CA SER A 102 -0.07 -15.26 -7.76
C SER A 102 -0.04 -14.54 -9.10
N ASP A 103 -0.90 -13.54 -9.24
CA ASP A 103 -0.85 -12.51 -10.27
C ASP A 103 -0.46 -11.14 -9.67
N GLU A 104 -0.03 -11.11 -8.41
CA GLU A 104 0.41 -9.88 -7.75
C GLU A 104 1.64 -9.31 -8.45
N SER A 105 1.77 -8.00 -8.38
CA SER A 105 2.85 -7.26 -9.00
C SER A 105 3.31 -6.14 -8.08
N PHE A 106 4.38 -5.46 -8.48
CA PHE A 106 5.02 -4.44 -7.68
C PHE A 106 4.02 -3.45 -7.07
N GLY A 107 4.05 -3.33 -5.74
CA GLY A 107 3.19 -2.42 -4.98
C GLY A 107 1.89 -3.03 -4.46
N ASP A 108 1.50 -4.22 -4.92
CA ASP A 108 0.32 -4.90 -4.40
C ASP A 108 0.54 -5.39 -2.97
N ARG A 109 -0.54 -5.45 -2.17
CA ARG A 109 -0.47 -5.88 -0.77
C ARG A 109 -0.68 -7.37 -0.65
N VAL A 110 0.23 -8.00 0.09
CA VAL A 110 0.27 -9.43 0.34
C VAL A 110 0.47 -9.68 1.82
N SER A 111 -0.21 -10.67 2.40
CA SER A 111 0.02 -11.06 3.79
C SER A 111 0.66 -12.44 3.84
N VAL A 112 1.77 -12.58 4.54
CA VAL A 112 2.50 -13.84 4.69
C VAL A 112 2.33 -14.33 6.11
N SER A 113 2.07 -15.63 6.29
CA SER A 113 1.86 -16.20 7.62
C SER A 113 2.99 -17.13 8.05
N PHE A 114 3.31 -17.08 9.35
CA PHE A 114 4.28 -17.96 9.99
C PHE A 114 3.60 -18.69 11.14
N SER A 115 3.83 -20.00 11.25
CA SER A 115 3.31 -20.82 12.34
C SER A 115 4.17 -20.64 13.58
N VAL A 116 3.57 -20.18 14.68
CA VAL A 116 4.21 -19.99 15.98
C VAL A 116 3.32 -20.62 17.03
N GLU A 117 3.78 -21.66 17.73
CA GLU A 117 3.03 -22.30 18.83
C GLU A 117 1.58 -22.66 18.46
N ASP A 118 1.39 -23.25 17.28
CA ASP A 118 0.08 -23.62 16.69
C ASP A 118 -0.84 -22.44 16.30
N GLU A 119 -0.37 -21.19 16.43
CA GLU A 119 -1.04 -20.00 15.90
C GLU A 119 -0.37 -19.48 14.63
N SER A 120 -1.16 -18.98 13.68
CA SER A 120 -0.65 -18.33 12.46
C SER A 120 -0.51 -16.83 12.68
N VAL A 121 0.73 -16.33 12.64
CA VAL A 121 1.04 -14.90 12.70
C VAL A 121 1.16 -14.36 11.30
N PHE A 122 0.30 -13.42 10.94
CA PHE A 122 0.29 -12.76 9.64
C PHE A 122 1.13 -11.48 9.65
N THR A 123 1.87 -11.26 8.57
CA THR A 123 2.61 -10.03 8.33
C THR A 123 2.28 -9.47 6.96
N ASP A 124 1.90 -8.20 6.94
CA ASP A 124 1.60 -7.50 5.69
C ASP A 124 2.90 -7.06 5.02
N CYS A 125 2.96 -7.27 3.71
CA CYS A 125 4.10 -7.03 2.85
C CYS A 125 3.62 -6.33 1.57
N MET A 126 4.56 -5.67 0.91
CA MET A 126 4.41 -5.22 -0.47
C MET A 126 5.03 -6.26 -1.40
N ALA A 127 4.32 -6.62 -2.46
CA ALA A 127 4.87 -7.42 -3.56
C ALA A 127 5.93 -6.60 -4.31
N LEU A 128 7.05 -7.24 -4.64
CA LEU A 128 8.22 -6.60 -5.25
C LEU A 128 8.58 -7.19 -6.62
N ASN A 129 7.83 -8.19 -7.06
CA ASN A 129 8.03 -8.86 -8.33
C ASN A 129 7.35 -8.13 -9.49
N GLN A 130 7.83 -8.37 -10.70
CA GLN A 130 7.10 -8.05 -11.92
C GLN A 130 5.89 -8.99 -12.08
N ALA A 131 4.87 -8.53 -12.80
CA ALA A 131 3.69 -9.34 -13.11
C ALA A 131 4.09 -10.65 -13.81
N GLY A 132 3.56 -11.78 -13.33
CA GLY A 132 3.85 -13.11 -13.87
C GLY A 132 5.18 -13.74 -13.41
N SER A 133 5.97 -13.03 -12.60
CA SER A 133 7.16 -13.59 -11.94
C SER A 133 6.81 -14.20 -10.57
N PRO A 134 7.65 -15.07 -10.00
CA PRO A 134 7.48 -15.53 -8.62
C PRO A 134 7.34 -14.36 -7.65
N LEU A 135 6.48 -14.52 -6.65
CA LEU A 135 6.18 -13.48 -5.67
C LEU A 135 7.43 -13.16 -4.85
N VAL A 136 7.81 -11.89 -4.77
CA VAL A 136 8.93 -11.43 -3.95
C VAL A 136 8.42 -10.51 -2.86
N VAL A 137 8.81 -10.79 -1.61
CA VAL A 137 8.42 -10.00 -0.42
C VAL A 137 9.60 -9.81 0.52
N LEU A 138 9.60 -8.70 1.27
CA LEU A 138 10.54 -8.47 2.37
C LEU A 138 9.85 -8.63 3.72
N ILE A 139 10.46 -9.44 4.58
CA ILE A 139 10.04 -9.65 5.96
C ILE A 139 10.95 -8.82 6.87
N GLN A 140 10.36 -7.86 7.59
CA GLN A 140 11.09 -7.01 8.52
C GLN A 140 10.91 -7.51 9.97
N LYS A 141 12.01 -7.62 10.70
CA LYS A 141 12.02 -8.03 12.12
C LYS A 141 11.16 -7.13 13.01
N ALA A 142 11.08 -5.83 12.69
CA ALA A 142 10.41 -4.83 13.51
C ALA A 142 8.88 -5.02 13.61
N VAL A 143 8.27 -5.75 12.66
CA VAL A 143 6.82 -6.02 12.64
C VAL A 143 6.47 -7.40 13.18
N LEU A 144 7.46 -8.17 13.63
CA LEU A 144 7.29 -9.55 14.10
C LEU A 144 7.65 -9.70 15.57
N SER A 145 7.04 -10.70 16.22
CA SER A 145 7.50 -11.17 17.52
C SER A 145 8.86 -11.87 17.41
N ALA A 146 9.59 -11.99 18.52
CA ALA A 146 10.88 -12.69 18.53
C ALA A 146 10.76 -14.15 18.05
N LEU A 147 9.68 -14.84 18.42
CA LEU A 147 9.40 -16.22 18.01
C LEU A 147 9.09 -16.30 16.51
N ALA A 148 8.23 -15.41 15.98
CA ALA A 148 7.94 -15.36 14.55
C ALA A 148 9.20 -15.06 13.73
N TRP A 149 10.06 -14.16 14.21
CA TRP A 149 11.34 -13.87 13.56
C TRP A 149 12.27 -15.09 13.53
N GLN A 150 12.33 -15.88 14.61
CA GLN A 150 13.10 -17.13 14.60
C GLN A 150 12.57 -18.12 13.55
N GLN A 151 11.24 -18.22 13.37
CA GLN A 151 10.66 -19.06 12.32
C GLN A 151 11.07 -18.60 10.92
N VAL A 152 11.05 -17.28 10.66
CA VAL A 152 11.55 -16.71 9.40
C VAL A 152 13.01 -17.10 9.16
N LEU A 153 13.85 -17.02 10.19
CA LEU A 153 15.26 -17.40 10.09
C LEU A 153 15.46 -18.90 9.85
N LEU A 154 14.55 -19.76 10.33
CA LEU A 154 14.60 -21.22 10.15
C LEU A 154 13.98 -21.70 8.82
N LEU A 155 13.28 -20.85 8.07
CA LEU A 155 12.71 -21.21 6.77
C LEU A 155 13.80 -21.74 5.82
N THR A 156 13.50 -22.84 5.15
CA THR A 156 14.37 -23.46 4.14
C THR A 156 13.74 -23.35 2.77
N GLU A 157 14.56 -23.49 1.73
CA GLU A 157 14.04 -23.67 0.37
C GLU A 157 13.14 -24.92 0.32
N ASN A 158 12.09 -24.85 -0.49
CA ASN A 158 10.99 -25.81 -0.58
C ASN A 158 10.05 -25.88 0.63
N ALA A 159 10.26 -25.08 1.67
CA ALA A 159 9.28 -24.96 2.75
C ALA A 159 7.96 -24.40 2.22
N SER A 160 6.84 -24.87 2.78
CA SER A 160 5.52 -24.33 2.47
C SER A 160 5.17 -23.18 3.40
N ILE A 161 4.56 -22.14 2.83
CA ILE A 161 4.11 -20.96 3.56
C ILE A 161 2.73 -20.53 3.06
N ASN A 162 1.83 -20.18 3.99
CA ASN A 162 0.53 -19.67 3.60
C ASN A 162 0.63 -18.17 3.32
N VAL A 163 0.13 -17.77 2.16
CA VAL A 163 0.10 -16.40 1.68
C VAL A 163 -1.34 -16.01 1.39
N THR A 164 -1.77 -14.87 1.90
CA THR A 164 -3.08 -14.28 1.66
C THR A 164 -2.93 -13.17 0.65
N LEU A 165 -3.64 -13.32 -0.47
CA LEU A 165 -3.63 -12.42 -1.62
C LEU A 165 -4.94 -11.65 -1.70
N SER A 166 -4.91 -10.44 -2.23
CA SER A 166 -6.15 -9.69 -2.48
C SER A 166 -6.89 -10.29 -3.68
N SER A 167 -8.21 -10.45 -3.59
CA SER A 167 -9.06 -10.94 -4.68
C SER A 167 -10.02 -9.84 -5.16
N GLY A 168 -10.40 -9.88 -6.43
CA GLY A 168 -11.35 -8.91 -7.01
C GLY A 168 -10.81 -7.49 -7.14
N VAL A 169 -9.49 -7.32 -7.09
CA VAL A 169 -8.81 -6.02 -7.28
C VAL A 169 -7.86 -6.12 -8.44
N ARG A 170 -7.90 -5.13 -9.34
CA ARG A 170 -6.88 -4.97 -10.38
C ARG A 170 -5.48 -4.88 -9.74
N LYS A 171 -4.53 -5.65 -10.26
CA LYS A 171 -3.13 -5.73 -9.81
C LYS A 171 -2.28 -4.61 -10.40
N GLY A 172 -1.15 -4.30 -9.74
CA GLY A 172 -0.14 -3.36 -10.25
C GLY A 172 -0.60 -1.92 -10.29
N ARG A 173 -1.54 -1.57 -9.41
CA ARG A 173 -2.18 -0.26 -9.43
C ARG A 173 -1.31 0.85 -8.86
N LEU A 174 -0.33 0.52 -8.02
CA LEU A 174 0.39 1.52 -7.23
C LEU A 174 0.98 2.63 -8.11
N LEU A 175 1.79 2.25 -9.11
CA LEU A 175 2.43 3.22 -10.00
C LEU A 175 1.42 3.91 -10.94
N PHE A 176 0.41 3.17 -11.40
CA PHE A 176 -0.65 3.71 -12.25
C PHE A 176 -1.48 4.78 -11.53
N GLU A 177 -1.83 4.55 -10.26
CA GLU A 177 -2.61 5.50 -9.44
C GLU A 177 -1.82 6.75 -9.08
N MET A 178 -0.50 6.65 -9.00
CA MET A 178 0.38 7.80 -8.76
C MET A 178 0.59 8.66 -10.02
N ASP A 179 0.27 8.13 -11.20
CA ASP A 179 0.43 8.81 -12.50
C ASP A 179 1.86 9.35 -12.73
N VAL A 180 2.86 8.52 -12.40
CA VAL A 180 4.29 8.90 -12.39
C VAL A 180 5.02 8.63 -13.71
N ALA A 181 4.33 8.07 -14.71
CA ALA A 181 4.98 7.60 -15.94
C ALA A 181 5.67 8.73 -16.73
N GLU A 182 4.99 9.88 -16.83
CA GLU A 182 5.44 11.04 -17.62
C GLU A 182 5.98 12.18 -16.75
N SER A 183 6.15 11.95 -15.45
CA SER A 183 6.60 12.99 -14.51
C SER A 183 7.98 12.66 -13.93
N PRO A 184 8.84 13.68 -13.71
CA PRO A 184 10.04 13.52 -12.89
C PRO A 184 9.66 12.96 -11.52
N VAL A 185 10.29 11.87 -11.11
CA VAL A 185 9.95 11.17 -9.87
C VAL A 185 11.18 10.83 -9.04
N VAL A 186 11.08 11.06 -7.73
CA VAL A 186 12.05 10.61 -6.73
C VAL A 186 11.38 9.72 -5.70
N VAL A 187 12.15 8.81 -5.13
CA VAL A 187 11.71 7.98 -3.99
C VAL A 187 12.42 8.46 -2.73
N ILE A 188 11.66 8.67 -1.66
CA ILE A 188 12.18 8.95 -0.33
C ILE A 188 11.79 7.79 0.57
N SER A 189 12.77 7.10 1.15
CA SER A 189 12.51 6.01 2.08
C SER A 189 12.73 6.46 3.52
N SER A 190 11.92 5.96 4.46
CA SER A 190 12.31 6.01 5.87
C SER A 190 13.60 5.20 6.10
N SER A 191 14.28 5.45 7.22
CA SER A 191 15.51 4.73 7.60
C SER A 191 15.35 3.20 7.57
N SER A 192 14.19 2.70 7.99
CA SER A 192 13.85 1.27 7.98
C SER A 192 13.59 0.70 6.58
N ASN A 193 13.30 1.55 5.60
CA ASN A 193 12.82 1.16 4.28
C ASN A 193 13.86 1.39 3.18
N GLY A 194 15.08 1.82 3.52
CA GLY A 194 16.18 1.96 2.55
C GLY A 194 16.49 0.65 1.80
N VAL A 195 16.23 -0.51 2.40
CA VAL A 195 16.36 -1.84 1.76
C VAL A 195 15.48 -2.01 0.51
N PHE A 196 14.46 -1.17 0.31
CA PHE A 196 13.58 -1.24 -0.86
C PHE A 196 14.12 -0.49 -2.09
N GLU A 197 15.26 0.21 -1.98
CA GLU A 197 15.77 1.08 -3.04
C GLU A 197 15.91 0.38 -4.39
N SER A 198 16.51 -0.82 -4.42
CA SER A 198 16.74 -1.55 -5.67
C SER A 198 15.42 -1.92 -6.35
N TYR A 199 14.42 -2.37 -5.60
CA TYR A 199 13.11 -2.73 -6.16
C TYR A 199 12.36 -1.51 -6.68
N TRP A 200 12.46 -0.37 -6.00
CA TRP A 200 11.92 0.89 -6.49
C TRP A 200 12.58 1.33 -7.79
N ARG A 201 13.91 1.23 -7.86
CA ARG A 201 14.68 1.54 -9.06
C ARG A 201 14.23 0.65 -10.22
N ASP A 202 14.17 -0.67 -10.01
CA ASP A 202 13.78 -1.62 -11.05
C ASP A 202 12.33 -1.37 -11.51
N ALA A 203 11.40 -1.16 -10.59
CA ALA A 203 10.00 -0.90 -10.92
C ALA A 203 9.78 0.45 -11.64
N LEU A 204 10.55 1.48 -11.30
CA LEU A 204 10.42 2.80 -11.92
C LEU A 204 11.19 2.93 -13.22
N VAL A 205 12.25 2.15 -13.46
CA VAL A 205 12.94 2.12 -14.76
C VAL A 205 12.00 1.70 -15.89
N ASP A 206 11.12 0.73 -15.63
CA ASP A 206 10.15 0.26 -16.61
C ASP A 206 8.94 1.20 -16.75
N CYS A 207 8.68 2.04 -15.74
CA CYS A 207 7.45 2.83 -15.65
C CYS A 207 7.63 4.32 -15.95
N SER A 208 8.76 4.92 -15.58
CA SER A 208 9.02 6.35 -15.70
C SER A 208 10.32 6.61 -16.44
N VAL A 209 10.23 7.39 -17.52
CA VAL A 209 11.39 7.85 -18.29
C VAL A 209 12.22 8.90 -17.56
N GLN A 210 11.76 9.40 -16.40
CA GLN A 210 12.38 10.49 -15.64
C GLN A 210 12.51 10.14 -14.15
N TYR A 211 12.93 8.91 -13.83
CA TYR A 211 13.36 8.57 -12.48
C TYR A 211 14.67 9.30 -12.12
N LEU A 212 14.61 10.14 -11.09
CA LEU A 212 15.73 11.02 -10.69
C LEU A 212 16.52 10.51 -9.47
N GLY A 213 16.09 9.42 -8.85
CA GLY A 213 16.85 8.73 -7.79
C GLY A 213 16.08 8.47 -6.50
N CYS A 214 16.81 7.94 -5.50
CA CYS A 214 16.28 7.61 -4.19
C CYS A 214 17.07 8.32 -3.08
N PHE A 215 16.39 8.70 -2.02
CA PHE A 215 16.98 9.23 -0.80
C PHE A 215 16.48 8.46 0.43
N SER A 216 17.37 8.04 1.31
CA SER A 216 17.01 7.40 2.58
C SER A 216 17.12 8.40 3.72
N LEU A 217 16.01 8.65 4.41
CA LEU A 217 15.99 9.50 5.59
C LEU A 217 16.73 8.83 6.74
N LEU A 218 17.52 9.61 7.47
CA LEU A 218 18.24 9.13 8.65
C LEU A 218 17.32 9.04 9.86
N SER A 219 17.50 8.02 10.70
CA SER A 219 16.87 7.96 12.02
C SER A 219 17.69 8.80 12.99
N ASN A 220 17.11 9.85 13.58
CA ASN A 220 17.72 10.51 14.73
C ASN A 220 17.41 9.71 15.99
N ASP A 221 18.14 8.63 16.19
CA ASP A 221 18.08 7.86 17.44
C ASP A 221 18.89 8.60 18.51
N LYS A 222 18.29 9.63 19.11
CA LYS A 222 18.84 10.20 20.35
C LYS A 222 18.50 9.22 21.48
N PRO A 223 19.49 8.70 22.25
CA PRO A 223 19.29 7.61 23.22
C PRO A 223 18.30 7.91 24.36
N ASN A 224 17.86 9.17 24.52
CA ASN A 224 16.91 9.60 25.56
C ASN A 224 15.58 10.16 25.01
N GLN A 225 15.27 9.96 23.72
CA GLN A 225 13.93 10.29 23.19
C GLN A 225 13.10 9.02 22.96
N PRO A 226 11.88 8.93 23.51
CA PRO A 226 11.06 7.72 23.43
C PRO A 226 10.50 7.43 22.03
N LYS A 227 10.80 8.26 21.02
CA LYS A 227 10.43 8.03 19.62
C LYS A 227 11.53 8.52 18.68
N PRO A 228 11.97 7.73 17.68
CA PRO A 228 12.82 8.23 16.61
C PRO A 228 12.07 9.35 15.90
N SER A 229 12.65 10.55 15.89
CA SER A 229 12.12 11.69 15.13
C SER A 229 12.83 11.72 13.79
N VAL A 230 12.14 11.28 12.74
CA VAL A 230 12.64 11.46 11.37
C VAL A 230 12.50 12.94 11.03
N SER A 231 13.62 13.64 10.83
CA SER A 231 13.60 15.08 10.53
C SER A 231 13.73 15.31 9.03
N LEU A 232 12.80 16.09 8.46
CA LEU A 232 12.85 16.55 7.07
C LEU A 232 13.63 17.88 6.92
N THR A 233 14.51 18.18 7.88
CA THR A 233 15.30 19.42 7.91
C THR A 233 16.79 19.19 7.67
N ASP A 234 17.15 17.99 7.21
CA ASP A 234 18.54 17.64 6.89
C ASP A 234 18.98 18.40 5.63
N ASP A 235 20.14 19.06 5.70
CA ASP A 235 20.72 19.78 4.56
C ASP A 235 20.94 18.84 3.36
N ALA A 236 21.30 17.57 3.60
CA ALA A 236 21.47 16.57 2.55
C ALA A 236 20.14 16.24 1.85
N PHE A 237 19.04 16.18 2.61
CA PHE A 237 17.71 15.95 2.07
C PHE A 237 17.25 17.12 1.20
N ILE A 238 17.43 18.35 1.69
CA ILE A 238 17.08 19.56 0.94
C ILE A 238 17.95 19.71 -0.30
N ALA A 239 19.24 19.40 -0.21
CA ALA A 239 20.16 19.39 -1.36
C ALA A 239 19.72 18.38 -2.43
N PHE A 240 19.37 17.15 -2.02
CA PHE A 240 18.85 16.11 -2.92
C PHE A 240 17.61 16.57 -3.68
N LEU A 241 16.61 17.12 -2.97
CA LEU A 241 15.39 17.60 -3.64
C LEU A 241 15.64 18.81 -4.54
N SER A 242 16.57 19.69 -4.16
CA SER A 242 16.95 20.85 -4.98
C SER A 242 17.61 20.43 -6.29
N ASP A 243 18.50 19.44 -6.23
CA ASP A 243 19.14 18.85 -7.42
C ASP A 243 18.12 18.13 -8.31
N ALA A 244 17.25 17.31 -7.71
CA ALA A 244 16.17 16.65 -8.43
C ALA A 244 15.23 17.66 -9.13
N LEU A 245 14.87 18.77 -8.47
CA LEU A 245 14.07 19.83 -9.08
C LEU A 245 14.79 20.53 -10.25
N ALA A 246 16.10 20.75 -10.14
CA ALA A 246 16.89 21.31 -11.23
C ALA A 246 16.89 20.37 -12.45
N ASN A 247 17.02 19.06 -12.21
CA ASN A 247 17.02 18.03 -13.25
C ASN A 247 15.62 17.74 -13.82
N ALA A 248 14.55 18.02 -13.06
CA ALA A 248 13.16 17.84 -13.49
C ALA A 248 12.75 18.79 -14.63
N GLY A 249 13.37 19.97 -14.74
CA GLY A 249 13.18 20.94 -15.84
C GLY A 249 11.80 21.62 -15.94
N SER A 250 10.74 21.01 -15.42
CA SER A 250 9.34 21.42 -15.58
C SER A 250 8.73 22.12 -14.34
N GLY A 251 9.49 22.21 -13.24
CA GLY A 251 8.99 22.71 -11.94
C GLY A 251 8.00 21.77 -11.24
N VAL A 252 7.72 20.60 -11.83
CA VAL A 252 6.91 19.53 -11.25
C VAL A 252 7.84 18.38 -10.88
N LEU A 253 7.78 17.93 -9.62
CA LEU A 253 8.52 16.78 -9.12
C LEU A 253 7.57 15.91 -8.29
N GLN A 254 7.33 14.69 -8.75
CA GLN A 254 6.58 13.68 -7.99
C GLN A 254 7.51 13.06 -6.94
N ILE A 255 6.99 12.90 -5.73
CA ILE A 255 7.71 12.33 -4.61
C ILE A 255 6.95 11.10 -4.14
N ILE A 256 7.59 9.94 -4.16
CA ILE A 256 7.07 8.73 -3.54
C ILE A 256 7.76 8.60 -2.18
N TYR A 257 7.00 8.78 -1.09
CA TYR A 257 7.50 8.53 0.24
C TYR A 257 7.13 7.11 0.70
N HIS A 258 8.13 6.23 0.80
CA HIS A 258 7.99 4.89 1.36
C HIS A 258 8.36 4.90 2.84
N GLY A 259 7.35 5.08 3.69
CA GLY A 259 7.55 5.18 5.13
C GLY A 259 6.30 5.66 5.85
N GLN A 260 6.44 5.84 7.17
CA GLN A 260 5.34 6.26 8.03
C GLN A 260 5.85 7.25 9.09
N LYS A 261 4.91 7.84 9.81
CA LYS A 261 5.13 8.64 11.05
C LYS A 261 5.66 10.07 10.84
N ILE A 262 5.78 10.55 9.60
CA ILE A 262 5.99 11.98 9.33
C ILE A 262 4.63 12.63 9.08
N SER A 263 4.35 13.76 9.74
CA SER A 263 3.06 14.43 9.60
C SER A 263 2.97 15.20 8.28
N ALA A 264 1.74 15.42 7.79
CA ALA A 264 1.52 16.26 6.60
C ALA A 264 2.06 17.69 6.80
N LYS A 265 2.02 18.21 8.04
CA LYS A 265 2.54 19.53 8.38
C LYS A 265 4.06 19.59 8.25
N ASP A 266 4.77 18.54 8.68
CA ASP A 266 6.23 18.48 8.57
C ASP A 266 6.66 18.41 7.09
N TRP A 267 5.95 17.60 6.30
CA TRP A 267 6.12 17.56 4.85
C TRP A 267 5.87 18.93 4.21
N GLU A 268 4.75 19.58 4.52
CA GLU A 268 4.42 20.89 3.98
C GLU A 268 5.50 21.93 4.32
N GLN A 269 5.98 21.92 5.57
CA GLN A 269 7.03 22.83 6.02
C GLN A 269 8.34 22.64 5.26
N SER A 270 8.74 21.39 4.99
CA SER A 270 9.98 21.08 4.27
C SER A 270 9.89 21.25 2.75
N LEU A 271 8.71 21.02 2.16
CA LEU A 271 8.49 21.11 0.71
C LEU A 271 8.20 22.55 0.24
N ARG A 272 7.61 23.38 1.11
CA ARG A 272 7.21 24.76 0.76
C ARG A 272 8.36 25.65 0.26
N PRO A 273 9.58 25.65 0.85
CA PRO A 273 10.71 26.43 0.33
C PRO A 273 11.10 26.05 -1.11
N LEU A 274 10.90 24.78 -1.46
CA LEU A 274 11.18 24.22 -2.78
C LEU A 274 10.00 24.38 -3.76
N ARG A 275 8.90 25.01 -3.31
CA ARG A 275 7.64 25.19 -4.06
C ARG A 275 6.99 23.87 -4.52
N ILE A 276 7.33 22.76 -3.88
CA ILE A 276 6.68 21.47 -4.12
C ILE A 276 5.36 21.44 -3.34
N ARG A 277 4.29 21.05 -4.01
CA ARG A 277 2.93 20.99 -3.45
C ARG A 277 2.67 19.61 -2.86
N MET A 278 1.85 19.56 -1.81
CA MET A 278 1.48 18.31 -1.13
C MET A 278 0.77 17.28 -2.04
N ASN A 279 0.13 17.72 -3.13
CA ASN A 279 -0.50 16.81 -4.09
C ASN A 279 0.50 16.10 -5.01
N GLN A 280 1.79 16.44 -4.94
CA GLN A 280 2.89 15.75 -5.64
C GLN A 280 3.54 14.68 -4.74
N LEU A 281 3.06 14.52 -3.50
CA LEU A 281 3.58 13.56 -2.54
C LEU A 281 2.64 12.35 -2.45
N HIS A 282 3.18 11.18 -2.77
CA HIS A 282 2.51 9.89 -2.71
C HIS A 282 3.03 9.09 -1.53
N PHE A 283 2.13 8.53 -0.71
CA PHE A 283 2.50 7.77 0.47
C PHE A 283 2.38 6.26 0.21
N VAL A 284 3.48 5.53 0.43
CA VAL A 284 3.54 4.07 0.39
C VAL A 284 3.88 3.55 1.77
N ARG A 285 3.16 2.51 2.21
CA ARG A 285 3.27 1.94 3.55
C ARG A 285 3.94 0.58 3.53
#